data_AF-A0A6L8SWP4-F1
#
_entry.id   AF-A0A6L8SWP4-F1
#
_cell.length_a   1.000
_cell.length_b   1.000
_cell.length_c   1.000
_cell.angle_alpha   90.00
_cell.angle_beta   90.00
_cell.angle_gamma   90.00
#
_symmetry.space_group_name_H-M   'P 1'
#
loop_
_entity.id
_entity.type
_entity.pdbx_description
1 polymer ?
#
loop_
_entity_poly.entity_id
_entity_poly.type
_entity_poly.pdbx_seq_one_letter_code
_entity_poly.pdbx_strand_id
1 'polypeptide(L)'
;MIILTGKIVFVKTQEEYLSVLKMAKLQGFTWARENHLNPIVIPFPNILNFYDSKIVTYNYVEKTVYEASEIVEDEEKIKDAVKLVRTFAKYPDRTALTDAFIESLKLLTDAIESQMEEVK
;
A
#
# COMPACT_ATOMS: atom_id res chain seq x y z
N MET A 1 -4.92 -5.68 -1.48
CA MET A 1 -4.27 -4.35 -1.57
C MET A 1 -5.31 -3.30 -1.25
N ILE A 2 -5.23 -2.70 -0.07
CA ILE A 2 -6.05 -1.55 0.31
C ILE A 2 -5.76 -0.39 -0.64
N ILE A 3 -6.74 -0.03 -1.47
CA ILE A 3 -6.73 1.23 -2.23
C ILE A 3 -6.80 2.38 -1.23
N LEU A 4 -5.80 3.25 -1.22
CA LEU A 4 -5.70 4.38 -0.28
C LEU A 4 -6.49 5.61 -0.75
N THR A 5 -6.79 5.70 -2.04
CA THR A 5 -7.60 6.77 -2.65
C THR A 5 -8.90 7.01 -1.85
N GLY A 6 -9.09 8.25 -1.39
CA GLY A 6 -10.25 8.68 -0.61
C GLY A 6 -10.22 8.27 0.86
N LYS A 7 -9.16 7.63 1.35
CA LYS A 7 -9.08 7.09 2.71
C LYS A 7 -8.34 8.00 3.69
N ILE A 8 -8.60 7.74 4.96
CA ILE A 8 -7.99 8.42 6.09
C ILE A 8 -7.38 7.33 6.97
N VAL A 9 -6.10 7.45 7.30
CA VAL A 9 -5.33 6.40 7.98
C VAL A 9 -4.73 6.96 9.27
N PHE A 10 -4.95 6.25 10.38
CA PHE A 10 -4.40 6.55 11.68
C PHE A 10 -3.06 5.85 11.86
N VAL A 11 -2.01 6.61 12.13
CA VAL A 11 -0.66 6.11 12.38
C VAL A 11 -0.26 6.44 13.82
N LYS A 12 -0.03 5.40 14.62
CA LYS A 12 0.35 5.49 16.04
C LYS A 12 1.86 5.54 16.20
N THR A 13 2.61 4.95 15.27
CA THR A 13 4.07 4.82 15.36
C THR A 13 4.78 5.29 14.09
N GLN A 14 6.09 5.56 14.22
CA GLN A 14 6.94 5.86 13.09
C GLN A 14 7.03 4.70 12.10
N GLU A 15 6.99 3.45 12.58
CA GLU A 15 7.04 2.26 11.73
C GLU A 15 5.78 2.15 10.85
N GLU A 16 4.60 2.27 11.47
CA GLU A 16 3.31 2.29 10.76
C GLU A 16 3.27 3.38 9.70
N TYR A 17 3.73 4.59 10.04
CA TYR A 17 3.85 5.71 9.12
C TYR A 17 4.70 5.38 7.89
N LEU A 18 5.90 4.80 8.10
CA LEU A 18 6.79 4.46 7.00
C LEU A 18 6.22 3.36 6.09
N SER A 19 5.53 2.37 6.65
CA SER A 19 4.87 1.31 5.86
C SER A 19 3.72 1.86 5.02
N VAL A 20 2.88 2.71 5.62
CA VAL A 20 1.80 3.39 4.88
C VAL A 20 2.34 4.26 3.74
N LEU A 21 3.45 5.00 3.96
CA LEU A 21 4.08 5.79 2.89
C LEU A 21 4.64 4.94 1.76
N LYS A 22 5.18 3.74 2.04
CA LYS A 22 5.64 2.83 0.97
C LYS A 22 4.47 2.41 0.09
N MET A 23 3.34 2.02 0.70
CA MET A 23 2.13 1.65 -0.03
C MET A 23 1.55 2.82 -0.83
N ALA A 24 1.51 4.01 -0.23
CA ALA A 24 1.08 5.22 -0.91
C ALA A 24 1.99 5.58 -2.10
N LYS A 25 3.31 5.44 -1.95
CA LYS A 25 4.27 5.67 -3.04
C LYS A 25 4.08 4.67 -4.18
N LEU A 26 3.76 3.41 -3.86
CA LEU A 26 3.39 2.43 -4.88
C LEU A 26 2.14 2.92 -5.61
N GLN A 27 1.11 3.45 -4.94
CA GLN A 27 -0.13 3.97 -5.53
C GLN A 27 -0.06 5.41 -6.06
N GLY A 28 1.13 5.88 -6.44
CA GLY A 28 1.31 7.17 -7.13
C GLY A 28 1.12 8.43 -6.27
N PHE A 29 1.00 8.32 -4.96
CA PHE A 29 0.76 9.47 -4.09
C PHE A 29 1.99 10.39 -3.94
N THR A 30 1.73 11.68 -3.74
CA THR A 30 2.74 12.73 -3.44
C THR A 30 2.25 13.65 -2.32
N TRP A 31 3.14 14.41 -1.69
CA TRP A 31 2.73 15.45 -0.73
C TRP A 31 2.12 16.66 -1.45
N ALA A 32 1.18 17.36 -0.82
CA ALA A 32 0.51 18.52 -1.41
C ALA A 32 1.44 19.64 -1.95
N ARG A 33 2.66 19.74 -1.42
CA ARG A 33 3.65 20.77 -1.77
C ARG A 33 4.90 20.22 -2.46
N GLU A 34 4.96 18.91 -2.71
CA GLU A 34 6.15 18.25 -3.26
C GLU A 34 5.75 17.27 -4.34
N ASN A 35 6.58 17.11 -5.37
CA ASN A 35 6.35 16.11 -6.42
C ASN A 35 6.83 14.70 -6.03
N HIS A 36 7.04 14.45 -4.74
CA HIS A 36 7.49 13.17 -4.20
C HIS A 36 6.85 12.88 -2.85
N LEU A 37 6.88 11.61 -2.45
CA LEU A 37 6.41 11.14 -1.14
C LEU A 37 7.57 10.62 -0.29
N ASN A 38 8.49 11.52 0.06
CA ASN A 38 9.56 11.21 1.01
C ASN A 38 9.05 11.34 2.45
N PRO A 39 9.52 10.52 3.41
CA PRO A 39 9.14 10.67 4.81
C PRO A 39 9.49 12.05 5.34
N ILE A 40 8.54 12.66 6.06
CA ILE A 40 8.72 13.93 6.78
C ILE A 40 8.55 13.69 8.28
N VAL A 41 9.10 14.58 9.10
CA VAL A 41 8.94 14.49 10.55
C VAL A 41 7.55 15.00 10.93
N ILE A 42 6.74 14.11 11.51
CA ILE A 42 5.41 14.43 12.05
C ILE A 42 5.34 13.96 13.51
N PRO A 43 4.55 14.64 14.37
CA PRO A 43 4.26 14.12 15.70
C PRO A 43 3.37 12.88 15.59
N PHE A 44 3.58 11.91 16.48
CA PHE A 44 2.74 10.72 16.61
C PHE A 44 1.95 10.76 17.93
N PRO A 45 0.71 10.25 17.94
CA PRO A 45 -0.03 9.69 16.81
C PRO A 45 -0.52 10.78 15.83
N ASN A 46 -0.77 10.40 14.58
CA ASN A 46 -1.28 11.32 13.55
C ASN A 46 -2.21 10.63 12.57
N ILE A 47 -2.85 11.44 11.71
CA ILE A 47 -3.72 10.98 10.64
C ILE A 47 -3.13 11.40 9.29
N LEU A 48 -3.08 10.47 8.35
CA LEU A 48 -2.79 10.71 6.94
C LEU A 48 -4.09 10.69 6.13
N ASN A 49 -4.34 11.75 5.37
CA ASN A 49 -5.48 11.84 4.45
C ASN A 49 -4.99 11.64 3.01
N PHE A 50 -5.57 10.67 2.32
CA PHE A 50 -5.26 10.29 0.95
C PHE A 50 -6.39 10.75 0.03
N TYR A 51 -6.19 11.86 -0.66
CA TYR A 51 -7.21 12.41 -1.57
C TYR A 51 -7.22 11.68 -2.90
N ASP A 52 -8.37 11.72 -3.58
CA ASP A 52 -8.53 11.17 -4.93
C ASP A 52 -7.55 11.76 -5.94
N SER A 53 -7.12 13.01 -5.70
CA SER A 53 -6.10 13.72 -6.48
C SER A 53 -4.67 13.22 -6.27
N LYS A 54 -4.46 12.06 -5.62
CA LYS A 54 -3.15 11.49 -5.27
C LYS A 54 -2.28 12.40 -4.40
N ILE A 55 -2.93 13.27 -3.63
CA ILE A 55 -2.28 14.15 -2.66
C ILE A 55 -2.44 13.54 -1.26
N VAL A 56 -1.34 13.49 -0.51
CA VAL A 56 -1.33 13.16 0.92
C VAL A 56 -1.23 14.45 1.72
N THR A 57 -1.98 14.52 2.81
CA THR A 57 -1.81 15.52 3.86
C THR A 57 -1.81 14.85 5.22
N TYR A 58 -1.19 15.46 6.22
CA TYR A 58 -1.27 15.01 7.60
C TYR A 58 -1.91 16.10 8.43
N ASN A 59 -2.88 15.76 9.27
CA ASN A 59 -3.51 16.62 10.27
C ASN A 59 -4.57 15.82 11.03
N TYR A 60 -4.78 16.13 12.30
CA TYR A 60 -5.87 15.55 13.08
C TYR A 60 -7.22 16.07 12.55
N VAL A 61 -8.00 15.19 11.92
CA VAL A 61 -9.36 15.48 11.47
C VAL A 61 -10.30 14.43 12.03
N GLU A 62 -11.42 14.87 12.58
CA GLU A 62 -12.48 14.01 13.12
C GLU A 62 -13.30 13.41 11.96
N LYS A 63 -12.86 12.28 11.42
CA LYS A 63 -13.55 11.50 10.37
C LYS A 63 -13.36 10.00 10.64
N THR A 64 -14.07 9.14 9.92
CA THR A 64 -13.86 7.68 9.94
C THR A 64 -12.41 7.37 9.53
N VAL A 65 -11.66 6.69 10.39
CA VAL A 65 -10.23 6.43 10.20
C VAL A 65 -9.96 4.93 10.13
N TYR A 66 -9.15 4.50 9.16
CA TYR A 66 -8.59 3.15 9.07
C TYR A 66 -7.34 3.03 9.93
N GLU A 67 -7.09 1.87 10.55
CA GLU A 67 -5.84 1.68 11.28
C GLU A 67 -4.69 1.34 10.33
N ALA A 68 -3.50 1.89 10.57
CA ALA A 68 -2.32 1.56 9.78
C ALA A 68 -1.93 0.07 9.84
N SER A 69 -2.28 -0.62 10.92
CA SER A 69 -2.12 -2.08 11.09
C SER A 69 -2.82 -2.87 9.99
N GLU A 70 -4.03 -2.46 9.58
CA GLU A 70 -4.80 -3.09 8.50
C GLU A 70 -4.10 -2.96 7.13
N ILE A 71 -3.28 -1.92 6.96
CA ILE A 71 -2.56 -1.62 5.71
C ILE A 71 -1.22 -2.35 5.66
N VAL A 72 -0.53 -2.46 6.80
CA VAL A 72 0.75 -3.17 6.91
C VAL A 72 0.57 -4.65 6.62
N GLU A 73 -0.53 -5.26 7.09
CA GLU A 73 -0.86 -6.67 6.81
C GLU A 73 -0.92 -6.95 5.30
N ASP A 74 -1.45 -6.00 4.52
CA ASP A 74 -1.54 -6.10 3.07
C ASP A 74 -0.18 -6.00 2.36
N GLU A 75 0.77 -5.23 2.90
CA GLU A 75 2.14 -5.13 2.36
C GLU A 75 2.89 -6.48 2.48
N GLU A 76 2.76 -7.16 3.62
CA GLU A 76 3.37 -8.47 3.83
C GLU A 76 2.80 -9.51 2.87
N LYS A 77 1.47 -9.54 2.68
CA LYS A 77 0.80 -10.43 1.72
C LYS A 77 1.29 -10.21 0.29
N ILE A 78 1.49 -8.96 -0.15
CA ILE A 78 2.05 -8.65 -1.48
C ILE A 78 3.49 -9.19 -1.59
N LYS A 79 4.34 -8.99 -0.58
CA LYS A 79 5.73 -9.48 -0.60
C LYS A 79 5.80 -11.00 -0.70
N ASP A 80 4.96 -11.68 0.06
CA ASP A 80 4.86 -13.14 0.04
C ASP A 80 4.36 -13.64 -1.31
N ALA A 81 3.33 -12.99 -1.89
CA ALA A 81 2.85 -13.28 -3.23
C ALA A 81 3.96 -13.13 -4.30
N VAL A 82 4.72 -12.03 -4.27
CA VAL A 82 5.86 -11.81 -5.18
C VAL A 82 6.93 -12.90 -5.01
N LYS A 83 7.27 -13.25 -3.76
CA LYS A 83 8.26 -14.29 -3.46
C LYS A 83 7.83 -15.65 -4.00
N LEU A 84 6.54 -15.98 -3.86
CA LEU A 84 5.96 -17.21 -4.37
C LEU A 84 6.02 -17.25 -5.90
N VAL A 85 5.60 -16.19 -6.59
CA VAL A 85 5.66 -16.09 -8.06
C VAL A 85 7.10 -16.16 -8.58
N ARG A 86 8.07 -15.50 -7.92
CA ARG A 86 9.49 -15.60 -8.28
C ARG A 86 10.05 -17.01 -8.11
N THR A 87 9.62 -17.72 -7.06
CA THR A 87 10.05 -19.10 -6.81
C THR A 87 9.51 -20.03 -7.89
N PHE A 88 8.24 -19.87 -8.26
CA PHE A 88 7.62 -20.58 -9.38
C PHE A 88 8.36 -20.31 -10.69
N ALA A 89 8.63 -19.05 -11.03
CA ALA A 89 9.35 -18.69 -12.26
C ALA A 89 10.77 -19.27 -12.33
N LYS A 90 11.43 -19.46 -11.17
CA LYS A 90 12.78 -20.04 -11.09
C LYS A 90 12.77 -21.58 -11.21
N TYR A 91 11.73 -22.22 -10.68
CA TYR A 91 11.60 -23.68 -10.66
C TYR A 91 10.15 -24.10 -10.98
N PRO A 92 9.68 -23.89 -12.22
CA PRO A 92 8.28 -24.12 -12.58
C PRO A 92 7.88 -25.59 -12.40
N ASP A 93 8.79 -26.50 -12.76
CA ASP A 93 8.55 -27.95 -12.68
C ASP A 93 8.54 -28.52 -11.25
N ARG A 94 8.97 -27.71 -10.26
CA ARG A 94 9.07 -28.13 -8.85
C ARG A 94 8.07 -27.44 -7.94
N THR A 95 7.30 -26.49 -8.45
CA THR A 95 6.39 -25.69 -7.64
C THR A 95 4.97 -26.12 -7.93
N ALA A 96 4.28 -26.67 -6.93
CA ALA A 96 2.89 -27.07 -7.06
C ALA A 96 2.00 -25.83 -7.26
N LEU A 97 1.06 -25.90 -8.21
CA LEU A 97 0.00 -24.92 -8.39
C LEU A 97 -1.02 -25.09 -7.27
N THR A 98 -0.79 -24.42 -6.15
CA THR A 98 -1.68 -24.44 -4.97
C THR A 98 -2.71 -23.31 -5.04
N ASP A 99 -3.76 -23.41 -4.23
CA ASP A 99 -4.74 -22.32 -4.09
C ASP A 99 -4.07 -21.01 -3.64
N ALA A 100 -3.07 -21.10 -2.76
CA ALA A 100 -2.28 -19.95 -2.32
C ALA A 100 -1.49 -19.30 -3.49
N PHE A 101 -1.06 -20.08 -4.48
CA PHE A 101 -0.42 -19.54 -5.69
C PHE A 101 -1.42 -18.78 -6.57
N ILE A 102 -2.62 -19.32 -6.75
CA ILE A 102 -3.69 -18.65 -7.51
C ILE A 102 -4.12 -17.36 -6.80
N GLU A 103 -4.25 -17.38 -5.48
CA GLU A 103 -4.58 -16.19 -4.67
C GLU A 103 -3.48 -15.12 -4.79
N SER A 104 -2.21 -15.53 -4.73
CA SER A 104 -1.07 -14.63 -4.97
C SER A 104 -1.13 -13.96 -6.34
N LEU A 105 -1.47 -14.70 -7.41
CA LEU A 105 -1.60 -14.13 -8.75
C LEU A 105 -2.75 -13.12 -8.85
N LYS A 106 -3.91 -13.42 -8.26
CA LYS A 106 -5.05 -12.49 -8.21
C LYS A 106 -4.66 -11.20 -7.49
N LEU A 107 -4.07 -11.33 -6.31
CA LEU A 107 -3.67 -10.20 -5.49
C LEU A 107 -2.66 -9.28 -6.20
N LEU A 108 -1.72 -9.86 -6.96
CA LEU A 108 -0.79 -9.09 -7.78
C LEU A 108 -1.44 -8.47 -9.02
N THR A 109 -2.43 -9.14 -9.62
CA THR A 109 -3.17 -8.63 -10.78
C THR A 109 -4.01 -7.42 -10.37
N ASP A 110 -4.77 -7.53 -9.28
CA ASP A 110 -5.55 -6.42 -8.71
C ASP A 110 -4.64 -5.22 -8.37
N ALA A 111 -3.44 -5.51 -7.84
CA ALA A 111 -2.46 -4.48 -7.55
C ALA A 111 -1.97 -3.78 -8.82
N ILE A 112 -1.74 -4.49 -9.92
CA ILE A 112 -1.32 -3.91 -11.21
C ILE A 112 -2.47 -3.14 -11.87
N GLU A 113 -3.69 -3.67 -11.87
CA GLU A 113 -4.85 -3.00 -12.45
C GLU A 113 -5.12 -1.66 -11.76
N SER A 114 -5.06 -1.63 -10.43
CA SER A 114 -5.17 -0.39 -9.65
C SER A 114 -4.10 0.65 -10.02
N GLN A 115 -2.92 0.23 -10.49
CA GLN A 115 -1.87 1.15 -10.97
C GLN A 115 -2.12 1.63 -12.40
N MET A 116 -2.68 0.76 -13.25
CA MET A 116 -2.91 1.05 -14.66
C MET A 116 -4.11 1.96 -14.90
N GLU A 117 -5.15 1.90 -14.06
CA GLU A 117 -6.26 2.85 -14.10
C GLU A 117 -5.82 4.31 -13.87
N GLU A 118 -4.64 4.53 -13.30
CA GLU A 118 -4.07 5.85 -13.01
C GLU A 118 -3.30 6.48 -14.20
N VAL A 119 -3.05 5.73 -15.28
CA VAL A 119 -2.28 6.21 -16.46
C VAL A 119 -3.18 6.74 -17.60
N LYS A 120 -4.51 6.72 -17.44
CA LYS A 120 -5.48 7.28 -18.39
C LYS A 120 -5.86 8.72 -18.06
#